data_AF-A0AAU0VXR0-F1
#
_entry.id   AF-A0AAU0VXR0-F1
#
_cell.length_a   1.000
_cell.length_b   1.000
_cell.length_c   1.000
_cell.angle_alpha   90.00
_cell.angle_beta   90.00
_cell.angle_gamma   90.00
#
_symmetry.space_group_name_H-M   'P 1'
#
loop_
_entity.id
_entity.type
_entity.pdbx_description
1 polymer ?
#
loop_
_entity_poly.entity_id
_entity_poly.type
_entity_poly.pdbx_seq_one_letter_code
_entity_poly.pdbx_strand_id
1 'polypeptide(L)'
;MGHQRGDAVTDRPESGPDYGDLSKTAVAYRWVPRKEGQVPENRQGFLTELAAVLAAHAAERGARLVGEMAVDFPEYRKLPKFVRRSLLRAMWRQERWWRFGDLVLVRAWQHTEPTAPDQAGGPAPQN
;
A
#
# COMPACT_ATOMS: atom_id res chain seq x y z
N MET A 1 -40.98 -15.53 12.47
CA MET A 1 -40.61 -14.85 11.22
C MET A 1 -39.76 -13.66 11.63
N GLY A 2 -38.43 -13.63 11.59
CA GLY A 2 -37.53 -14.20 10.59
C GLY A 2 -37.01 -13.09 9.65
N HIS A 3 -36.47 -11.99 10.19
CA HIS A 3 -35.74 -11.01 9.39
C HIS A 3 -34.35 -10.79 9.97
N GLN A 4 -33.44 -11.72 9.66
CA GLN A 4 -32.02 -11.39 9.54
C GLN A 4 -31.89 -10.51 8.29
N ARG A 5 -31.78 -9.20 8.49
CA ARG A 5 -31.15 -8.34 7.49
C ARG A 5 -29.65 -8.59 7.62
N GLY A 6 -29.13 -9.41 6.71
CA GLY A 6 -27.71 -9.44 6.43
C GLY A 6 -27.33 -8.07 5.89
N ASP A 7 -26.91 -7.18 6.79
CA ASP A 7 -26.04 -6.07 6.42
C ASP A 7 -24.74 -6.72 5.96
N ALA A 8 -24.66 -6.96 4.65
CA ALA A 8 -23.38 -7.10 3.98
C ALA A 8 -22.68 -5.77 4.17
N VAL A 9 -21.96 -5.66 5.29
CA VAL A 9 -20.89 -4.69 5.49
C VAL A 9 -19.98 -4.89 4.29
N THR A 10 -20.25 -4.09 3.27
CA THR A 10 -19.33 -3.92 2.17
C THR A 10 -18.16 -3.23 2.84
N ASP A 11 -17.17 -4.05 3.23
CA ASP A 11 -15.90 -3.66 3.81
C ASP A 11 -15.16 -2.82 2.76
N ARG A 12 -15.67 -1.61 2.54
CA ARG A 12 -14.88 -0.52 1.99
C ARG A 12 -13.97 -0.14 3.14
N PRO A 13 -12.65 -0.19 2.98
CA PRO A 13 -11.77 0.46 3.93
C PRO A 13 -11.96 1.98 3.74
N GLU A 14 -13.04 2.54 4.30
CA GLU A 14 -13.28 3.99 4.37
C GLU A 14 -12.23 4.69 5.23
N SER A 15 -11.48 3.91 6.02
CA SER A 15 -10.31 4.36 6.73
C SER A 15 -9.06 3.91 5.97
N GLY A 16 -8.20 4.86 5.59
CA GLY A 16 -6.85 4.56 5.12
C GLY A 16 -6.05 3.73 6.15
N PRO A 17 -4.83 3.30 5.84
CA PRO A 17 -4.04 2.45 6.73
C PRO A 17 -3.85 3.12 8.10
N ASP A 18 -3.94 2.33 9.16
CA ASP A 18 -3.67 2.80 10.51
C ASP A 18 -2.18 3.09 10.66
N TYR A 19 -1.83 4.36 10.72
CA TYR A 19 -0.43 4.78 10.84
C TYR A 19 0.16 4.60 12.24
N GLY A 20 -0.68 4.29 13.24
CA GLY A 20 -0.25 3.94 14.59
C GLY A 20 0.29 2.51 14.66
N ASP A 21 -0.28 1.60 13.88
CA ASP A 21 0.13 0.20 13.77
C ASP A 21 0.13 -0.31 12.32
N LEU A 22 1.32 -0.34 11.72
CA LEU A 22 1.56 -0.93 10.40
C LEU A 22 2.09 -2.37 10.46
N SER A 23 2.02 -3.04 11.62
CA SER A 23 2.57 -4.39 11.79
C SER A 23 1.96 -5.41 10.82
N LYS A 24 0.72 -5.20 10.38
CA LYS A 24 -0.04 -6.07 9.47
C LYS A 24 -0.48 -5.36 8.19
N THR A 25 0.20 -4.29 7.79
CA THR A 25 -0.18 -3.52 6.59
C THR A 25 1.06 -2.99 5.88
N ALA A 26 1.21 -3.39 4.62
CA ALA A 26 2.17 -2.77 3.72
C ALA A 26 1.55 -1.50 3.13
N VAL A 27 2.34 -0.43 3.05
CA VAL A 27 1.89 0.85 2.48
C VAL A 27 2.95 1.38 1.53
N ALA A 28 2.54 1.75 0.33
CA ALA A 28 3.37 2.32 -0.71
C ALA A 28 2.81 3.69 -1.15
N TYR A 29 3.70 4.56 -1.62
CA TYR A 29 3.35 5.89 -2.09
C TYR A 29 4.08 6.24 -3.37
N ARG A 30 3.42 7.04 -4.20
CA ARG A 30 4.04 7.62 -5.40
C ARG A 30 3.52 9.02 -5.65
N TRP A 31 4.42 9.93 -6.04
CA TRP A 31 4.03 11.21 -6.63
C TRP A 31 3.81 11.02 -8.12
N VAL A 32 2.65 11.44 -8.62
CA VAL A 32 2.28 11.34 -10.03
C VAL A 32 1.88 12.72 -10.53
N PRO A 33 2.32 13.14 -11.72
CA PRO A 33 1.80 14.36 -12.33
C PRO A 33 0.28 14.29 -12.48
N ARG A 34 -0.43 15.32 -12.03
CA ARG A 34 -1.89 15.37 -12.02
C ARG A 34 -2.51 15.08 -13.40
N LYS A 35 -1.81 15.46 -14.47
CA LYS A 35 -2.21 15.21 -15.86
C LYS A 35 -2.09 13.72 -16.24
N GLU A 36 -1.09 13.02 -15.70
CA GLU A 36 -0.86 11.59 -15.97
C GLU A 36 -1.74 10.69 -15.12
N GLY A 37 -2.03 11.07 -13.87
CA GLY A 37 -2.94 10.33 -12.99
C GLY A 37 -4.39 10.26 -13.48
N GLN A 38 -4.76 11.14 -14.43
CA GLN A 38 -6.08 11.18 -15.07
C GLN A 38 -6.16 10.33 -16.36
N VAL A 39 -5.03 9.83 -16.86
CA VAL A 39 -4.99 8.98 -18.06
C VAL A 39 -5.13 7.51 -17.63
N PRO A 40 -6.16 6.78 -18.08
CA PRO A 40 -6.39 5.40 -17.69
C PRO A 40 -5.21 4.46 -17.98
N GLU A 41 -4.53 4.62 -19.11
CA GLU A 41 -3.37 3.77 -19.45
C GLU A 41 -2.19 3.96 -18.48
N ASN A 42 -1.91 5.21 -18.08
CA ASN A 42 -0.84 5.51 -17.14
C ASN A 42 -1.19 5.01 -15.72
N ARG A 43 -2.49 4.92 -15.41
CA ARG A 43 -2.99 4.37 -14.15
C ARG A 43 -2.55 2.92 -13.94
N GLN A 44 -2.63 2.08 -14.96
CA GLN A 44 -2.19 0.69 -14.85
C GLN A 44 -0.69 0.57 -14.53
N GLY A 45 0.13 1.45 -15.13
CA GLY A 45 1.58 1.46 -14.97
C GLY A 45 1.99 1.69 -13.51
N PHE A 46 1.56 2.82 -12.93
CA PHE A 46 1.96 3.12 -11.55
C PHE A 46 1.29 2.21 -10.51
N LEU A 47 0.12 1.64 -10.80
CA LEU A 47 -0.50 0.64 -9.92
C LEU A 47 0.32 -0.65 -9.87
N THR A 48 0.85 -1.10 -11.01
CA THR A 48 1.79 -2.23 -11.07
C THR A 48 3.06 -1.95 -10.26
N GLU A 49 3.62 -0.75 -10.39
CA GLU A 49 4.79 -0.35 -9.61
C GLU A 49 4.49 -0.32 -8.10
N LEU A 50 3.34 0.22 -7.69
CA LEU A 50 2.92 0.24 -6.29
C LEU A 50 2.72 -1.17 -5.73
N ALA A 51 2.10 -2.07 -6.50
CA ALA A 51 1.93 -3.48 -6.11
C ALA A 51 3.29 -4.18 -5.93
N ALA A 52 4.26 -3.91 -6.82
CA ALA A 52 5.61 -4.44 -6.69
C ALA A 52 6.33 -3.91 -5.42
N VAL A 53 6.16 -2.63 -5.09
CA VAL A 53 6.71 -2.04 -3.85
C VAL A 53 6.06 -2.66 -2.61
N LEU A 54 4.74 -2.88 -2.62
CA LEU A 54 4.05 -3.57 -1.53
C LEU A 54 4.57 -5.00 -1.36
N ALA A 55 4.77 -5.73 -2.46
CA ALA A 55 5.26 -7.11 -2.43
C ALA A 55 6.70 -7.19 -1.90
N ALA A 56 7.58 -6.29 -2.35
CA ALA A 56 8.94 -6.18 -1.82
C ALA A 56 8.93 -5.86 -0.31
N HIS A 57 8.10 -4.90 0.12
CA HIS A 57 7.99 -4.55 1.53
C HIS A 57 7.47 -5.69 2.40
N ALA A 58 6.49 -6.46 1.91
CA ALA A 58 5.99 -7.64 2.61
C ALA A 58 7.09 -8.71 2.72
N ALA A 59 7.79 -9.01 1.61
CA ALA A 59 8.86 -10.00 1.57
C ALA A 59 10.03 -9.67 2.51
N GLU A 60 10.46 -8.41 2.55
CA GLU A 60 11.50 -7.92 3.49
C GLU A 60 11.13 -8.15 4.96
N ARG A 61 9.84 -8.24 5.27
CA ARG A 61 9.31 -8.46 6.62
C ARG A 61 8.95 -9.92 6.88
N GLY A 62 9.28 -10.83 5.97
CA GLY A 62 8.87 -12.24 6.07
C GLY A 62 7.35 -12.40 6.04
N ALA A 63 6.65 -11.52 5.32
CA ALA A 63 5.20 -11.49 5.23
C ALA A 63 4.74 -11.65 3.78
N ARG A 64 3.50 -12.11 3.61
CA ARG A 64 2.80 -12.16 2.32
C ARG A 64 1.65 -11.14 2.30
N LEU A 65 1.38 -10.59 1.13
CA LEU A 65 0.23 -9.71 0.91
C LEU A 65 -1.06 -10.55 0.88
N VAL A 66 -2.12 -10.04 1.50
CA VAL A 66 -3.44 -10.69 1.54
C VAL A 66 -4.56 -9.67 1.30
N GLY A 67 -5.70 -10.17 0.83
CA GLY A 67 -6.85 -9.34 0.47
C GLY A 67 -6.60 -8.53 -0.81
N GLU A 68 -7.46 -7.55 -1.07
CA GLU A 68 -7.35 -6.67 -2.23
C GLU A 68 -6.45 -5.47 -1.93
N MET A 69 -5.71 -5.01 -2.94
CA MET A 69 -4.93 -3.78 -2.84
C MET A 69 -5.89 -2.59 -2.88
N ALA A 70 -5.91 -1.80 -1.81
CA ALA A 70 -6.65 -0.55 -1.75
C ALA A 70 -5.77 0.60 -2.27
N VAL A 71 -6.39 1.55 -2.98
CA VAL A 71 -5.70 2.70 -3.57
C VAL A 71 -6.54 3.96 -3.42
N ASP A 72 -5.92 5.04 -2.95
CA ASP A 72 -6.54 6.35 -2.82
C ASP A 72 -5.56 7.50 -3.14
N PHE A 73 -6.09 8.73 -3.09
CA PHE A 73 -5.37 9.96 -3.37
C PHE A 73 -5.40 10.88 -2.15
N PRO A 74 -4.64 10.57 -1.09
CA PRO A 74 -4.71 11.34 0.15
C PRO A 74 -4.11 12.73 -0.04
N GLU A 75 -4.72 13.73 0.59
CA GLU A 75 -4.11 15.05 0.67
C GLU A 75 -2.82 14.98 1.51
N TYR A 76 -1.68 15.32 0.90
CA TYR A 76 -0.38 15.29 1.56
C TYR A 76 -0.37 15.95 2.94
N ARG A 77 -1.08 17.08 3.11
CA ARG A 77 -1.13 17.84 4.36
C ARG A 77 -1.86 17.12 5.50
N LYS A 78 -2.77 16.19 5.18
CA LYS A 78 -3.56 15.40 6.14
C LYS A 78 -2.81 14.16 6.65
N LEU A 79 -1.67 13.80 6.04
CA LEU A 79 -0.86 12.68 6.49
C LEU A 79 -0.08 13.00 7.78
N PRO A 80 0.23 11.97 8.60
CA PRO A 80 1.07 12.14 9.78
C PRO A 80 2.41 12.81 9.47
N LYS A 81 2.94 13.61 10.41
CA LYS A 81 4.17 14.40 10.22
C LYS A 81 5.37 13.53 9.81
N PHE A 82 5.51 12.33 10.37
CA PHE A 82 6.62 11.42 10.05
C PHE A 82 6.53 10.90 8.61
N VAL A 83 5.34 10.49 8.16
CA VAL A 83 5.07 10.08 6.78
C VAL A 83 5.39 11.23 5.82
N ARG A 84 4.87 12.43 6.12
CA ARG A 84 5.12 13.65 5.32
C ARG A 84 6.61 13.95 5.11
N ARG A 85 7.45 13.77 6.14
CA ARG A 85 8.91 13.97 6.03
C ARG A 85 9.59 12.91 5.16
N SER A 86 9.17 11.66 5.25
CA SER A 86 9.69 10.59 4.39
C SER A 86 9.28 10.79 2.94
N LEU A 87 8.03 11.20 2.70
CA LEU A 87 7.52 11.50 1.36
C LEU A 87 8.23 12.68 0.69
N LEU A 88 8.51 13.76 1.43
CA LEU A 88 9.32 14.87 0.88
C LEU A 88 10.72 14.41 0.51
N ARG A 89 11.36 13.58 1.35
CA ARG A 89 12.69 13.03 1.05
C ARG A 89 12.70 12.09 -0.16
N ALA A 90 11.63 11.31 -0.35
CA ALA A 90 11.48 10.46 -1.53
C ALA A 90 11.24 11.33 -2.78
N MET A 91 10.37 12.32 -2.68
CA MET A 91 10.09 13.28 -3.75
C MET A 91 11.35 14.02 -4.21
N TRP A 92 12.14 14.56 -3.26
CA TRP A 92 13.36 15.30 -3.57
C TRP A 92 14.42 14.44 -4.28
N ARG A 93 14.36 13.12 -4.10
CA ARG A 93 15.23 12.16 -4.79
C ARG A 93 14.73 11.80 -6.18
N GLN A 94 13.42 11.75 -6.38
CA GLN A 94 12.82 11.46 -7.69
C GLN A 94 12.78 12.67 -8.61
N GLU A 95 12.50 13.87 -8.09
CA GLU A 95 12.18 15.02 -8.94
C GLU A 95 12.68 16.36 -8.38
N ARG A 96 12.95 17.29 -9.30
CA ARG A 96 13.34 18.67 -9.01
C ARG A 96 12.09 19.41 -8.46
N TRP A 97 12.12 19.78 -7.17
CA TRP A 97 11.22 20.63 -6.35
C TRP A 97 10.21 21.59 -7.04
N TRP A 98 10.55 22.20 -8.17
CA TRP A 98 9.72 23.18 -8.94
C TRP A 98 8.38 22.63 -9.47
N ARG A 99 8.18 21.31 -9.57
CA ARG A 99 6.92 20.71 -10.08
C ARG A 99 5.91 20.31 -8.99
N PHE A 100 6.21 20.56 -7.71
CA PHE A 100 5.39 20.09 -6.58
C PHE A 100 3.90 20.50 -6.67
N GLY A 101 3.61 21.68 -7.23
CA GLY A 101 2.23 22.17 -7.38
C GLY A 101 1.36 21.35 -8.34
N ASP A 102 1.98 20.62 -9.27
CA ASP A 102 1.29 19.82 -10.29
C ASP A 102 1.26 18.32 -9.98
N LEU A 103 1.79 17.89 -8.82
CA LEU A 103 1.83 16.50 -8.41
C LEU A 103 0.65 16.14 -7.50
N VAL A 104 0.12 14.94 -7.68
CA VAL A 104 -0.81 14.29 -6.76
C VAL A 104 -0.13 13.11 -6.08
N LEU A 105 -0.48 12.86 -4.82
CA LEU A 105 0.01 11.71 -4.08
C LEU A 105 -0.95 10.54 -4.29
N VAL A 106 -0.41 9.42 -4.75
CA VAL A 106 -1.11 8.13 -4.79
C VAL A 106 -0.62 7.31 -3.62
N ARG A 107 -1.55 6.74 -2.86
CA ARG A 107 -1.26 5.79 -1.79
C ARG A 107 -1.90 4.46 -2.13
N ALA A 108 -1.12 3.40 -2.00
CA ALA A 108 -1.60 2.03 -2.06
C ALA A 108 -1.29 1.34 -0.73
N TRP A 109 -2.20 0.49 -0.26
CA TRP A 109 -1.95 -0.34 0.91
C TRP A 109 -2.67 -1.67 0.79
N GLN A 110 -2.14 -2.66 1.50
CA GLN A 110 -2.70 -3.99 1.52
C GLN A 110 -2.32 -4.67 2.83
N HIS A 111 -3.21 -5.52 3.33
CA HIS A 111 -2.93 -6.29 4.53
C HIS A 111 -1.80 -7.29 4.30
N THR A 112 -1.06 -7.56 5.36
CA THR A 112 0.03 -8.55 5.34
C THR A 112 -0.19 -9.57 6.43
N GLU A 113 0.05 -10.83 6.09
CA GLU A 113 0.17 -11.90 7.07
C GLU A 113 1.63 -12.34 7.16
N PRO A 114 2.14 -12.68 8.35
CA PRO A 114 3.43 -13.35 8.44
C PRO A 114 3.36 -14.60 7.58
N THR A 115 4.33 -14.76 6.69
CA THR A 115 4.53 -16.05 6.05
C THR A 115 4.90 -16.97 7.19
N ALA A 116 4.05 -17.97 7.47
CA ALA A 116 4.39 -18.98 8.47
C ALA A 116 5.84 -19.44 8.20
N PRO A 117 6.64 -19.72 9.24
CA PRO A 117 7.91 -20.39 9.03
C PRO A 117 7.61 -21.80 8.48
N ASP A 118 7.32 -21.89 7.20
CA ASP A 118 7.07 -23.13 6.50
C ASP A 118 8.45 -23.73 6.21
N GLN A 119 8.87 -24.54 7.17
CA GLN A 119 9.71 -25.72 6.98
C GLN A 119 11.06 -25.55 6.28
N ALA A 120 11.97 -24.81 6.94
CA ALA A 120 13.37 -25.24 6.99
C ALA A 120 13.59 -26.29 8.11
N GLY A 121 12.57 -27.13 8.35
CA GLY A 121 12.65 -28.28 9.25
C GLY A 121 12.99 -29.51 8.44
N GLY A 122 14.25 -29.95 8.49
CA GLY A 122 14.54 -31.38 8.34
C GLY A 122 13.83 -32.19 9.45
N PRO A 123 13.89 -33.54 9.45
CA PRO A 123 14.71 -34.42 8.63
C PRO A 123 13.87 -35.43 7.81
N ALA A 124 14.42 -35.98 6.73
CA ALA A 124 13.96 -37.26 6.20
C ALA A 124 14.99 -38.35 6.56
N PRO A 125 14.74 -39.16 7.60
CA PRO A 125 15.44 -40.41 7.79
C PRO A 125 14.78 -41.46 6.89
N GLN A 126 15.51 -42.05 5.96
CA GLN A 126 15.07 -43.29 5.32
C GLN A 126 16.26 -44.00 4.67
N ASN A 127 16.78 -44.94 5.48
CA ASN A 127 17.42 -46.23 5.16
C ASN A 127 18.28 -46.33 3.89
#